data_AF-A0A851JWY3-F1
#
_entry.id   AF-A0A851JWY3-F1
#
_cell.length_a   1.000
_cell.length_b   1.000
_cell.length_c   1.000
_cell.angle_alpha   90.00
_cell.angle_beta   90.00
_cell.angle_gamma   90.00
#
_symmetry.space_group_name_H-M   'P 1'
#
loop_
_entity.id
_entity.type
_entity.pdbx_description
1 polymer ?
#
loop_
_entity_poly.entity_id
_entity_poly.type
_entity_poly.pdbx_seq_one_letter_code
_entity_poly.pdbx_strand_id
1 'polypeptide(L)'
;MKTLNCYVLLLCWKAICCNSCQLTNITIAVEREECEFCITVNATWCSGYCFTRDPVYKYPPVSTTQQTCTFKEVVYETVKIPGCGDHPESFYSYPVATECHCDTCDTDTTDCTVRGLGPSYCSFSQNGSNQ
;
A
#
# COMPACT_ATOMS: atom_id res chain seq x y z
N MET A 1 36.44 17.22 -25.12
CA MET A 1 35.08 16.99 -25.67
C MET A 1 34.49 15.60 -25.41
N LYS A 2 35.28 14.53 -25.16
CA LYS A 2 34.75 13.18 -24.85
C LYS A 2 34.31 12.96 -23.39
N THR A 3 34.97 13.61 -22.44
CA THR A 3 34.69 13.48 -20.99
C THR A 3 33.40 14.18 -20.53
N LEU A 4 33.01 15.25 -21.22
CA LEU A 4 31.76 15.98 -20.93
C LEU A 4 30.51 15.14 -21.26
N ASN A 5 30.62 14.27 -22.28
CA ASN A 5 29.53 13.42 -22.75
C ASN A 5 29.21 12.26 -21.78
N CYS A 6 30.24 11.71 -21.11
CA CYS A 6 30.04 10.69 -20.07
C CYS A 6 29.33 11.25 -18.82
N TYR A 7 29.65 12.49 -18.42
CA TYR A 7 29.02 13.10 -17.24
C TYR A 7 27.53 13.38 -17.46
N VAL A 8 27.13 13.77 -18.67
CA VAL A 8 25.72 13.99 -19.04
C VAL A 8 24.93 12.67 -19.00
N LEU A 9 25.51 11.57 -19.51
CA LEU A 9 24.87 10.24 -19.46
C LEU A 9 24.69 9.72 -18.02
N LEU A 10 25.65 10.00 -17.12
CA LEU A 10 25.56 9.63 -15.71
C LEU A 10 24.52 10.47 -14.92
N LEU A 11 24.33 11.73 -15.30
CA LEU A 11 23.34 12.62 -14.67
C LEU A 11 21.90 12.30 -15.11
N CYS A 12 21.70 11.78 -16.33
CA CYS A 12 20.36 11.41 -16.83
C CYS A 12 19.78 10.13 -16.21
N TRP A 13 20.61 9.16 -15.75
CA TRP A 13 20.10 7.95 -15.08
C TRP A 13 19.35 8.29 -13.79
N LYS A 14 19.74 9.36 -13.11
CA LYS A 14 19.12 9.79 -11.83
C LYS A 14 17.80 10.52 -12.01
N ALA A 15 17.33 10.74 -13.24
CA ALA A 15 16.13 11.51 -13.55
C ALA A 15 14.87 10.66 -13.83
N ILE A 16 14.78 9.44 -13.30
CA ILE A 16 13.50 8.72 -13.20
C ILE A 16 12.86 9.15 -11.87
N CYS A 17 12.13 10.26 -11.90
CA CYS A 17 11.59 10.96 -10.73
C CYS A 17 10.31 10.33 -10.15
N CYS A 18 10.09 9.03 -10.30
CA CYS A 18 8.96 8.33 -9.69
C CYS A 18 9.49 7.18 -8.84
N ASN A 19 9.12 7.15 -7.55
CA ASN A 19 9.37 5.98 -6.70
C ASN A 19 8.72 4.76 -7.36
N SER A 20 9.51 3.81 -7.86
CA SER A 20 8.97 2.56 -8.41
C SER A 20 8.17 1.81 -7.35
N CYS A 21 7.23 0.97 -7.76
CA CYS A 21 6.50 0.07 -6.85
C CYS A 21 7.49 -0.71 -5.97
N GLN A 22 7.36 -0.55 -4.65
CA GLN A 22 8.28 -1.12 -3.68
C GLN A 22 7.59 -1.36 -2.33
N LEU A 23 8.27 -2.12 -1.48
CA LEU A 23 7.90 -2.28 -0.07
C LEU A 23 8.13 -0.96 0.67
N THR A 24 7.15 -0.56 1.47
CA THR A 24 7.15 0.65 2.27
C THR A 24 6.59 0.37 3.66
N ASN A 25 7.16 1.02 4.67
CA ASN A 25 6.61 0.93 6.03
C ASN A 25 5.40 1.84 6.13
N ILE A 26 4.28 1.27 6.58
CA ILE A 26 3.03 1.95 6.85
C ILE A 26 2.60 1.71 8.28
N THR A 27 1.64 2.49 8.75
CA THR A 27 0.97 2.25 10.02
C THR A 27 -0.48 1.92 9.72
N ILE A 28 -0.93 0.76 10.22
CA ILE A 28 -2.33 0.35 10.14
C ILE A 28 -3.01 0.61 11.49
N ALA A 29 -4.31 0.90 11.45
CA ALA A 29 -5.16 0.92 12.63
C ALA A 29 -5.88 -0.41 12.74
N VAL A 30 -5.79 -1.05 13.90
CA VAL A 30 -6.53 -2.26 14.24
C VAL A 30 -7.60 -1.85 15.24
N GLU A 31 -8.85 -1.92 14.78
CA GLU A 31 -10.03 -1.47 15.52
C GLU A 31 -10.57 -2.59 16.42
N ARG A 32 -10.91 -2.23 17.66
CA ARG A 32 -11.60 -3.11 18.60
C ARG A 32 -12.96 -2.51 18.95
N GLU A 33 -13.97 -2.96 18.24
CA GLU A 33 -15.33 -2.44 18.34
C GLU A 33 -15.94 -2.60 19.73
N GLU A 34 -15.73 -3.74 20.41
CA GLU A 34 -16.32 -3.98 21.74
C GLU A 34 -15.76 -3.05 22.82
N CYS A 35 -14.61 -2.43 22.55
CA CYS A 35 -13.93 -1.52 23.45
C CYS A 35 -13.84 -0.08 22.94
N GLU A 36 -14.43 0.22 21.78
CA GLU A 36 -14.46 1.54 21.16
C GLU A 36 -13.08 2.23 21.08
N PHE A 37 -12.02 1.48 20.74
CA PHE A 37 -10.69 2.05 20.51
C PHE A 37 -9.96 1.38 19.35
N CYS A 38 -8.85 1.97 18.92
CA CYS A 38 -7.93 1.39 17.95
C CYS A 38 -6.50 1.35 18.49
N ILE A 39 -5.74 0.33 18.09
CA ILE A 39 -4.28 0.31 18.25
C ILE A 39 -3.60 0.53 16.90
N THR A 40 -2.43 1.14 16.91
CA THR A 40 -1.62 1.31 15.71
C THR A 40 -0.54 0.24 15.63
N VAL A 41 -0.37 -0.33 14.45
CA VAL A 41 0.64 -1.36 14.20
C VAL A 41 1.45 -0.94 12.97
N ASN A 42 2.77 -1.00 13.07
CA ASN A 42 3.64 -0.77 11.92
C ASN A 42 3.69 -2.06 11.10
N ALA A 43 3.48 -1.95 9.80
CA ALA A 43 3.50 -3.08 8.86
C ALA A 43 4.21 -2.65 7.58
N THR A 44 4.65 -3.63 6.79
CA THR A 44 5.23 -3.38 5.45
C THR A 44 4.20 -3.68 4.38
N TRP A 45 3.99 -2.72 3.47
CA TRP A 45 3.02 -2.78 2.37
C TRP A 45 3.53 -2.13 1.09
N CYS A 46 2.82 -2.34 -0.01
CA CYS A 46 3.21 -1.88 -1.33
C CYS A 46 2.79 -0.43 -1.59
N SER A 47 3.73 0.36 -2.08
CA SER A 47 3.47 1.73 -2.53
C SER A 47 4.47 2.13 -3.61
N GLY A 48 4.04 3.01 -4.52
CA GLY A 48 4.84 3.52 -5.61
C GLY A 48 4.04 3.63 -6.90
N TYR A 49 4.76 3.80 -8.00
CA TYR A 49 4.18 4.05 -9.31
C TYR A 49 4.39 2.86 -10.25
N CYS A 50 3.39 2.61 -11.10
CA CYS A 50 3.41 1.63 -12.16
C CYS A 50 3.16 2.31 -13.51
N PHE A 51 3.80 1.79 -14.56
CA PHE A 51 3.67 2.33 -15.89
C PHE A 51 2.38 1.84 -16.54
N THR A 52 1.58 2.77 -17.06
CA THR A 52 0.33 2.46 -17.76
C THR A 52 0.32 3.10 -19.15
N ARG A 53 -0.43 2.49 -20.07
CA ARG A 53 -0.65 3.03 -21.42
C ARG A 53 -2.15 3.09 -21.69
N ASP A 54 -2.59 4.22 -22.24
CA ASP A 54 -3.92 4.33 -22.85
C ASP A 54 -3.77 4.14 -24.36
N PRO A 55 -4.30 3.04 -24.95
CA PRO A 55 -4.18 2.81 -26.37
C PRO A 55 -4.94 3.89 -27.16
N VAL A 56 -4.25 4.51 -28.13
CA VAL A 56 -4.83 5.55 -29.00
C VAL A 56 -6.05 5.02 -29.76
N TYR A 57 -5.98 3.77 -30.22
CA TYR A 57 -7.06 3.12 -30.95
C TYR A 57 -7.83 2.17 -30.02
N LYS A 58 -9.10 2.49 -29.76
CA LYS A 58 -9.99 1.73 -28.87
C LYS A 58 -10.69 0.62 -29.67
N TYR A 59 -10.00 -0.50 -29.89
CA TYR A 59 -10.51 -1.65 -30.65
C TYR A 59 -10.56 -2.92 -29.80
N PRO A 60 -11.63 -3.73 -29.86
CA PRO A 60 -11.88 -4.81 -28.89
C PRO A 60 -10.76 -5.84 -28.66
N PRO A 61 -10.00 -6.32 -29.66
CA PRO A 61 -8.90 -7.26 -29.44
C PRO A 61 -7.63 -6.62 -28.87
N VAL A 62 -7.57 -5.29 -28.70
CA VAL A 62 -6.47 -4.65 -27.96
C VAL A 62 -6.79 -4.74 -26.48
N SER A 63 -6.05 -5.57 -25.73
CA SER A 63 -6.22 -5.70 -24.28
C SER A 63 -5.75 -4.42 -23.57
N THR A 64 -6.67 -3.70 -22.93
CA THR A 64 -6.37 -2.52 -22.10
C THR A 64 -6.18 -2.93 -20.64
N THR A 65 -5.24 -3.85 -20.39
CA THR A 65 -4.93 -4.27 -19.04
C THR A 65 -4.07 -3.21 -18.36
N GLN A 66 -4.56 -2.64 -17.26
CA GLN A 66 -3.81 -1.68 -16.46
C GLN A 66 -3.15 -2.39 -15.29
N GLN A 67 -1.91 -2.00 -14.99
CA GLN A 67 -1.15 -2.51 -13.85
C GLN A 67 -1.19 -1.50 -12.71
N THR A 68 -1.30 -2.00 -11.50
CA THR A 68 -1.22 -1.24 -10.25
C THR A 68 -0.12 -1.80 -9.35
N CYS A 69 0.36 -1.00 -8.40
CA CYS A 69 1.34 -1.47 -7.42
C CYS A 69 0.61 -2.30 -6.37
N THR A 70 0.85 -3.61 -6.36
CA THR A 70 0.19 -4.55 -5.45
C THR A 70 1.18 -5.58 -4.91
N PHE A 71 0.78 -6.29 -3.85
CA PHE A 71 1.58 -7.36 -3.29
C PHE A 71 1.64 -8.54 -4.25
N LYS A 72 2.81 -9.17 -4.34
CA LYS A 72 3.00 -10.46 -5.01
C LYS A 72 2.86 -11.60 -4.00
N GLU A 73 3.41 -11.37 -2.82
CA GLU A 73 3.37 -12.32 -1.71
C GLU A 73 3.07 -11.58 -0.41
N VAL A 74 2.27 -12.22 0.45
CA VAL A 74 1.91 -11.74 1.78
C VAL A 74 2.06 -12.86 2.79
N VAL A 75 2.39 -12.47 4.03
CA VAL A 75 2.31 -13.33 5.21
C VAL A 75 1.35 -12.72 6.21
N TYR A 76 0.79 -13.54 7.09
CA TYR A 76 -0.07 -13.06 8.17
C TYR A 76 0.72 -12.99 9.47
N GLU A 77 0.71 -11.82 10.09
CA GLU A 77 1.24 -11.60 11.43
C GLU A 77 0.10 -11.40 12.42
N THR A 78 0.33 -11.75 13.68
CA THR A 78 -0.69 -11.65 14.73
C THR A 78 -0.27 -10.65 15.79
N VAL A 79 -1.13 -9.67 16.07
CA VAL A 79 -0.96 -8.72 17.18
C VAL A 79 -1.91 -9.06 18.31
N LYS A 80 -1.45 -8.81 19.54
CA LYS A 80 -2.27 -8.88 20.74
C LYS A 80 -2.98 -7.54 20.97
N ILE A 81 -4.30 -7.57 21.09
CA ILE A 81 -5.13 -6.40 21.35
C ILE A 81 -5.51 -6.39 22.84
N PRO A 82 -5.29 -5.28 23.57
CA PRO A 82 -5.61 -5.20 25.00
C PRO A 82 -7.11 -5.34 25.25
N GLY A 83 -7.48 -5.93 26.38
CA GLY A 83 -8.85 -5.99 26.88
C GLY A 83 -9.35 -4.65 27.43
N CYS A 84 -10.66 -4.55 27.64
CA CYS A 84 -11.33 -3.49 28.37
C CYS A 84 -12.48 -4.10 29.19
N GLY A 85 -12.85 -3.52 30.34
CA GLY A 85 -14.05 -3.92 31.10
C GLY A 85 -14.29 -5.44 31.16
N ASP A 86 -15.44 -5.87 30.61
CA ASP A 86 -15.87 -7.28 30.51
C ASP A 86 -15.34 -8.01 29.26
N HIS A 87 -14.55 -7.34 28.41
CA HIS A 87 -13.98 -7.85 27.18
C HIS A 87 -12.49 -8.18 27.35
N PRO A 88 -12.11 -9.47 27.46
CA PRO A 88 -10.72 -9.87 27.67
C PRO A 88 -9.83 -9.54 26.47
N GLU A 89 -8.53 -9.62 26.62
CA GLU A 89 -7.58 -9.49 25.50
C GLU A 89 -7.89 -10.46 24.35
N SER A 90 -7.60 -10.04 23.12
CA SER A 90 -7.83 -10.82 21.90
C SER A 90 -6.61 -10.76 20.97
N PHE A 91 -6.63 -11.55 19.91
CA PHE A 91 -5.58 -11.58 18.90
C PHE A 91 -6.17 -11.30 17.53
N TYR A 92 -5.48 -10.49 16.74
CA TYR A 92 -5.89 -10.15 15.38
C TYR A 92 -4.76 -10.44 14.41
N SER A 93 -5.08 -11.11 13.30
CA SER A 93 -4.10 -11.45 12.28
C SER A 93 -4.28 -10.53 11.06
N TYR A 94 -3.22 -9.85 10.66
CA TYR A 94 -3.21 -8.89 9.56
C TYR A 94 -2.20 -9.31 8.48
N PRO A 95 -2.46 -9.00 7.20
CA PRO A 95 -1.51 -9.27 6.13
C PRO A 95 -0.35 -8.27 6.12
N VAL A 96 0.84 -8.77 5.81
CA VAL A 96 2.09 -8.02 5.62
C VAL A 96 2.70 -8.42 4.29
N ALA A 97 3.01 -7.45 3.44
CA ALA A 97 3.61 -7.71 2.14
C ALA A 97 5.08 -8.10 2.29
N THR A 98 5.48 -9.21 1.66
CA THR A 98 6.88 -9.64 1.58
C THR A 98 7.51 -9.31 0.22
N GLU A 99 6.68 -9.11 -0.82
CA GLU A 99 7.11 -8.70 -2.15
C GLU A 99 6.04 -7.82 -2.81
N CYS A 100 6.47 -6.80 -3.55
CA CYS A 100 5.60 -5.89 -4.30
C CYS A 100 5.96 -5.89 -5.79
N HIS A 101 4.96 -5.69 -6.65
CA HIS A 101 5.13 -5.65 -8.09
C HIS A 101 4.05 -4.82 -8.78
N CYS A 102 4.25 -4.52 -10.06
CA CYS A 102 3.25 -3.90 -10.91
C CYS A 102 2.51 -4.99 -11.69
N ASP A 103 1.25 -5.23 -11.35
CA ASP A 103 0.41 -6.22 -12.04
C ASP A 103 -1.09 -5.85 -11.94
N THR A 104 -1.95 -6.66 -12.55
CA THR A 104 -3.41 -6.54 -12.37
C THR A 104 -3.79 -6.75 -10.91
N CYS A 105 -4.75 -5.95 -10.45
CA CYS A 105 -5.32 -6.13 -9.11
C CYS A 105 -6.11 -7.43 -9.04
N ASP A 106 -5.77 -8.30 -8.08
CA ASP A 106 -6.49 -9.53 -7.80
C ASP A 106 -7.77 -9.22 -7.01
N THR A 107 -8.92 -9.37 -7.66
CA THR A 107 -10.24 -9.10 -7.08
C THR A 107 -10.71 -10.16 -6.09
N ASP A 108 -10.09 -11.34 -6.06
CA ASP A 108 -10.47 -12.41 -5.13
C ASP A 108 -9.96 -12.11 -3.71
N THR A 109 -8.87 -11.36 -3.59
CA THR A 109 -8.22 -11.03 -2.31
C THR A 109 -8.19 -9.55 -1.99
N THR A 110 -8.43 -8.68 -2.97
CA THR A 110 -8.17 -7.23 -2.86
C THR A 110 -9.36 -6.42 -3.34
N ASP A 111 -9.73 -5.38 -2.57
CA ASP A 111 -10.68 -4.37 -3.02
C ASP A 111 -10.01 -3.43 -4.03
N CYS A 112 -10.27 -3.67 -5.32
CA CYS A 112 -9.69 -2.92 -6.44
C CYS A 112 -10.42 -1.58 -6.66
N THR A 113 -10.10 -0.59 -5.83
CA THR A 113 -10.75 0.73 -5.82
C THR A 113 -9.79 1.88 -6.15
N VAL A 114 -10.34 3.09 -6.40
CA VAL A 114 -9.57 4.33 -6.60
C VAL A 114 -9.04 4.85 -5.26
N ARG A 115 -9.85 4.80 -4.20
CA ARG A 115 -9.49 5.23 -2.84
C ARG A 115 -10.26 4.41 -1.81
N GLY A 116 -9.55 3.91 -0.81
CA GLY A 116 -10.14 3.38 0.43
C GLY A 116 -10.18 4.44 1.54
N LEU A 117 -10.51 4.02 2.76
CA LEU A 117 -10.50 4.87 3.97
C LEU A 117 -9.08 5.26 4.42
N GLY A 118 -8.08 4.50 3.98
CA GLY A 118 -6.68 4.63 4.38
C GLY A 118 -6.30 3.58 5.44
N PRO A 119 -5.02 3.17 5.50
CA PRO A 119 -4.57 2.09 6.37
C PRO A 119 -4.73 2.40 7.86
N SER A 120 -4.63 3.69 8.23
CA SER A 120 -4.70 4.15 9.62
C SER A 120 -6.10 4.68 10.01
N TYR A 121 -7.14 4.34 9.26
CA TYR A 121 -8.51 4.76 9.58
C TYR A 121 -9.03 4.06 10.85
N CYS A 122 -9.69 4.81 11.72
CA CYS A 122 -10.28 4.32 12.95
C CYS A 122 -11.62 5.03 13.19
N SER A 123 -12.71 4.28 13.40
CA SER A 123 -14.04 4.84 13.62
C SER A 123 -14.15 5.61 14.94
N PHE A 124 -13.34 5.23 15.93
CA PHE A 124 -13.37 5.77 17.29
C PHE A 124 -12.37 6.91 17.52
N SER A 125 -11.71 7.41 16.47
CA SER A 125 -10.86 8.59 16.61
C SER A 125 -11.71 9.84 16.80
N GLN A 126 -12.01 10.22 18.04
CA GLN A 126 -12.55 11.53 18.39
C GLN A 126 -11.50 12.26 19.27
N ASN A 127 -11.00 13.40 18.78
CA ASN A 127 -10.11 14.40 19.42
C ASN A 127 -8.60 14.08 19.57
N GLY A 128 -7.89 14.05 18.43
CA GLY A 128 -6.42 14.11 18.36
C GLY A 128 -5.84 15.33 17.63
N SER A 129 -6.64 16.37 17.37
CA SER A 129 -6.15 17.67 16.91
C SER A 129 -7.02 18.80 17.48
N ASN A 130 -6.87 19.05 18.78
CA ASN A 130 -6.90 20.44 19.22
C ASN A 130 -5.73 21.12 18.51
N GLN A 131 -6.12 22.04 17.64
CA GLN A 131 -5.31 23.11 17.10
C GLN A 131 -4.71 23.95 18.24
#